data_AF-A0A3E0QNL9-F1
#
_entry.id   AF-A0A3E0QNL9-F1
#
_cell.length_a   1.000
_cell.length_b   1.000
_cell.length_c   1.000
_cell.angle_alpha   90.00
_cell.angle_beta   90.00
_cell.angle_gamma   90.00
#
_symmetry.space_group_name_H-M   'P 1'
#
loop_
_entity.id
_entity.type
_entity.pdbx_description
1 polymer ?
#
loop_
_entity_poly.entity_id
_entity_poly.type
_entity_poly.pdbx_seq_one_letter_code
_entity_poly.pdbx_strand_id
1 'polypeptide(L)' 'MIKAFIFDMDGVIIDSEPLHFEVDELTGRHFGADVSKEYLERFVGMTNPEMWRIIREEHGIPHTVDEIIDM' A
#
# COMPACT_ATOMS: atom_id res chain seq x y z
N MET A 1 25.01 11.85 28.52
CA MET A 1 23.85 12.67 28.08
C MET A 1 23.53 12.32 26.64
N ILE A 2 22.28 11.94 26.36
CA ILE A 2 21.78 11.80 24.98
C ILE A 2 21.67 13.19 24.37
N LYS A 3 22.04 13.33 23.10
CA LYS A 3 22.11 14.64 22.42
C LYS A 3 21.04 14.83 21.34
N ALA A 4 20.49 13.75 20.79
CA ALA A 4 19.44 13.81 19.77
C ALA A 4 18.71 12.47 19.66
N PHE A 5 17.51 12.53 19.07
CA PHE A 5 16.70 11.39 18.65
C PHE A 5 16.27 11.60 17.19
N ILE A 6 16.12 10.49 16.45
CA ILE A 6 15.53 10.48 15.12
C ILE A 6 14.27 9.63 15.24
N PHE A 7 13.15 10.17 14.78
CA PHE A 7 11.87 9.48 14.74
C PHE A 7 11.47 9.33 13.29
N ASP A 8 10.93 8.16 12.99
CA ASP A 8 10.22 7.95 11.74
C ASP A 8 8.90 8.74 11.75
N MET A 9 8.33 9.00 10.59
CA MET A 9 7.07 9.72 10.48
C MET A 9 5.89 8.76 10.58
N ASP A 10 5.82 7.80 9.66
CA ASP A 10 4.73 6.84 9.53
C ASP A 10 4.78 5.79 10.64
N GLY A 11 3.62 5.51 11.26
CA GLY A 11 3.50 4.55 12.35
C GLY A 11 4.19 4.97 13.66
N VAL A 12 4.85 6.14 13.71
CA VAL A 12 5.53 6.67 14.91
C VAL A 12 5.00 8.04 15.30
N ILE A 13 5.07 9.03 14.40
CA ILE A 13 4.52 10.37 14.67
C ILE A 13 3.06 10.43 14.23
N ILE A 14 2.69 9.74 13.15
CA ILE A 14 1.34 9.72 12.57
C ILE A 14 0.89 8.28 12.33
N ASP A 15 -0.37 8.00 12.66
CA ASP A 15 -1.04 6.76 12.26
C ASP A 15 -1.56 6.90 10.82
N SER A 16 -0.66 6.71 9.85
CA SER A 16 -0.96 6.81 8.41
C SER A 16 -1.48 5.50 7.81
N GLU A 17 -1.38 4.37 8.52
CA GLU A 17 -1.83 3.06 8.01
C GLU A 17 -3.30 3.03 7.57
N PRO A 18 -4.27 3.57 8.33
CA PRO A 18 -5.67 3.58 7.90
C PRO A 18 -5.89 4.25 6.54
N LEU A 19 -5.12 5.31 6.26
CA LEU A 19 -5.20 6.03 4.99
C LEU A 19 -4.56 5.24 3.84
N HIS A 20 -3.44 4.55 4.10
CA HIS A 20 -2.84 3.65 3.11
C HIS A 20 -3.82 2.56 2.69
N PHE A 21 -4.47 1.89 3.65
CA PHE A 21 -5.49 0.88 3.35
C PHE A 21 -6.66 1.45 2.56
N GLU A 22 -7.17 2.63 2.92
CA GLU A 22 -8.28 3.26 2.20
C GLU A 22 -7.93 3.55 0.74
N VAL A 23 -6.73 4.08 0.49
CA VAL A 23 -6.26 4.40 -0.87
C VAL A 23 -6.03 3.12 -1.68
N ASP A 24 -5.40 2.09 -1.10
CA ASP A 24 -5.15 0.83 -1.82
C ASP A 24 -6.45 0.10 -2.14
N GLU A 25 -7.43 0.13 -1.23
CA GLU A 25 -8.78 -0.36 -1.49
C GLU A 25 -9.46 0.38 -2.64
N LEU A 26 -9.36 1.72 -2.68
CA LEU A 26 -9.93 2.54 -3.74
C LEU A 26 -9.26 2.25 -5.10
N THR A 27 -7.93 2.13 -5.11
CA THR A 27 -7.15 1.80 -6.31
C THR A 27 -7.49 0.40 -6.81
N GLY A 28 -7.59 -0.59 -5.92
CA GLY A 28 -8.01 -1.94 -6.29
C GLY A 28 -9.40 -1.92 -6.94
N ARG A 29 -10.38 -1.26 -6.30
CA ARG A 29 -11.74 -1.11 -6.84
C ARG A 29 -11.75 -0.41 -8.20
N HIS A 30 -10.91 0.61 -8.39
CA HIS A 30 -10.76 1.30 -9.67
C HIS A 30 -10.36 0.34 -10.80
N PHE A 31 -9.44 -0.59 -10.52
CA PHE A 31 -8.96 -1.60 -11.47
C PHE A 31 -9.77 -2.90 -11.48
N GLY A 32 -10.91 -2.94 -10.77
CA GLY A 32 -11.81 -4.09 -10.76
C GLY A 32 -11.39 -5.22 -9.80
N ALA A 33 -10.50 -4.95 -8.85
CA ALA A 33 -10.09 -5.88 -7.80
C ALA A 33 -10.73 -5.50 -6.45
N ASP A 34 -11.28 -6.49 -5.76
CA ASP A 34 -11.73 -6.33 -4.37
C ASP A 34 -10.60 -6.77 -3.44
N VAL A 35 -9.86 -5.78 -2.91
CA VAL A 35 -8.69 -5.97 -2.06
C VAL A 35 -9.03 -5.49 -0.66
N SER A 36 -9.67 -6.33 0.17
CA SER A 36 -10.05 -5.92 1.52
C SER A 36 -8.85 -5.51 2.37
N LYS A 37 -9.07 -4.70 3.40
CA LYS A 37 -8.04 -4.42 4.42
C LYS A 37 -7.33 -5.68 4.91
N GLU A 38 -8.04 -6.75 5.26
CA GLU A 38 -7.43 -8.01 5.74
C GLU A 38 -6.53 -8.67 4.68
N TYR A 39 -6.89 -8.54 3.41
CA TYR A 39 -6.04 -8.96 2.31
C TYR A 39 -4.81 -8.06 2.19
N LEU A 40 -4.96 -6.75 2.36
CA LEU A 40 -3.87 -5.77 2.26
C LEU A 40 -2.86 -5.86 3.42
N GLU A 41 -3.29 -6.29 4.62
CA GLU A 41 -2.44 -6.43 5.82
C GLU A 41 -1.20 -7.32 5.57
N ARG A 42 -1.26 -8.27 4.63
CA ARG A 42 -0.12 -9.13 4.27
C ARG A 42 1.02 -8.38 3.55
N PHE A 43 0.75 -7.19 3.03
CA PHE A 43 1.71 -6.38 2.27
C PHE A 43 2.30 -5.24 3.10
N VAL A 44 1.93 -5.10 4.38
CA VAL A 44 2.51 -4.09 5.28
C VAL A 44 4.04 -4.26 5.33
N GLY A 45 4.75 -3.17 5.05
CA GLY A 45 6.21 -3.13 4.97
C GLY A 45 6.81 -3.54 3.61
N MET A 46 5.99 -3.92 2.63
CA MET A 46 6.43 -4.10 1.24
C MET A 46 6.48 -2.78 0.50
N THR A 47 7.25 -2.73 -0.58
CA THR A 47 7.24 -1.58 -1.49
C THR A 47 5.99 -1.60 -2.37
N ASN A 48 5.47 -0.42 -2.73
CA ASN A 48 4.30 -0.31 -3.62
C ASN A 48 4.44 -1.12 -4.93
N PRO A 49 5.59 -1.09 -5.64
CA PRO A 49 5.75 -1.90 -6.86
C PRO A 49 5.65 -3.41 -6.61
N GLU A 50 6.21 -3.91 -5.51
CA GLU A 50 6.15 -5.34 -5.19
C GLU A 50 4.73 -5.78 -4.80
N MET A 51 4.04 -4.96 -4.00
CA MET A 51 2.64 -5.19 -3.64
C MET A 51 1.75 -5.23 -4.88
N TRP A 52 1.75 -4.19 -5.71
CA TRP A 52 0.90 -4.11 -6.89
C TRP A 52 1.22 -5.16 -7.95
N ARG A 53 2.47 -5.63 -8.02
CA ARG A 53 2.84 -6.79 -8.84
C ARG A 53 2.11 -8.06 -8.38
N ILE A 54 1.98 -8.30 -7.07
CA ILE A 54 1.25 -9.46 -6.54
C ILE A 54 -0.26 -9.29 -6.75
N ILE A 55 -0.80 -8.12 -6.41
CA ILE A 55 -2.24 -7.85 -6.54
C ILE A 55 -2.71 -8.03 -7.99
N ARG A 56 -1.97 -7.49 -8.96
CA ARG A 56 -2.34 -7.65 -10.38
C ARG A 56 -2.29 -9.11 -10.84
N GLU A 57 -1.34 -9.90 -10.35
CA GLU A 57 -1.20 -11.31 -10.67
C GLU A 57 -2.35 -12.13 -10.06
N GLU A 58 -2.71 -11.87 -8.80
CA GLU A 58 -3.77 -12.59 -8.07
C GLU A 58 -5.18 -12.23 -8.57
N HIS A 59 -5.40 -10.97 -8.96
CA HIS A 59 -6.71 -10.46 -9.40
C HIS A 59 -6.85 -10.32 -10.93
N GLY A 60 -5.81 -10.62 -11.70
CA GLY A 60 -5.84 -10.55 -13.16
C GLY A 60 -5.97 -9.13 -13.73
N ILE A 61 -5.39 -8.13 -13.06
CA ILE A 61 -5.43 -6.73 -13.52
C ILE A 61 -4.50 -6.58 -14.74
N PRO A 62 -5.02 -6.12 -15.90
CA PRO A 62 -4.23 -6.07 -17.14
C PRO A 62 -3.18 -4.95 -17.16
N HIS A 63 -3.40 -3.87 -16.41
CA HIS A 63 -2.52 -2.71 -16.32
C HIS A 63 -1.14 -3.09 -15.75
N THR A 64 -0.11 -2.36 -16.18
CA THR A 64 1.25 -2.48 -15.65
C THR A 64 1.32 -1.91 -14.23
N VAL A 65 2.36 -2.28 -13.48
CA VAL A 65 2.59 -1.75 -12.12
C VAL A 65 2.77 -0.24 -12.14
N ASP A 66 3.49 0.29 -13.13
CA ASP A 66 3.73 1.73 -13.27
C ASP A 66 2.42 2.49 -13.54
N GLU A 67 1.54 1.98 -14.42
CA GLU A 67 0.22 2.57 -14.67
C GLU A 67 -0.68 2.61 -13.43
N ILE A 68 -0.51 1.64 -12.50
CA ILE A 68 -1.28 1.59 -11.26
C ILE A 68 -0.73 2.59 -10.23
N ILE A 69 0.60 2.76 -10.17
CA ILE A 69 1.28 3.62 -9.18
C ILE A 69 1.24 5.10 -9.58
N ASP A 70 1.27 5.41 -10.88
CA ASP A 70 1.27 6.79 -11.40
C ASP A 70 -0.13 7.42 -11.50
N MET A 71 -1.17 6.71 -11.07
CA MET A 71 -2.57 7.18 -11.07
C MET A 71 -2.86 8.18 -9.95
#